data_AF-A0A842W5U0-F1
#
_entry.id   AF-A0A842W5U0-F1
#
_cell.length_a   1.000
_cell.length_b   1.000
_cell.length_c   1.000
_cell.angle_alpha   90.00
_cell.angle_beta   90.00
_cell.angle_gamma   90.00
#
_symmetry.space_group_name_H-M   'P 1'
#
loop_
_entity.id
_entity.type
_entity.pdbx_description
1 polymer ?
#
loop_
_entity_poly.entity_id
_entity_poly.type
_entity_poly.pdbx_seq_one_letter_code
_entity_poly.pdbx_strand_id
1 'polypeptide(L)' 'MNKFFLLILFLIFLTACQCISDEPVCGANQKTYANKCVAAIVGIDSVRGECTPAPEDSNCGCSARAFK' A
#
# COMPACT_ATOMS: atom_id res chain seq x y z
N MET A 1 39.49 -1.48 -5.04
CA MET A 1 38.04 -1.72 -4.96
C MET A 1 37.81 -2.79 -3.92
N ASN A 2 37.48 -2.36 -2.70
CA ASN A 2 37.50 -3.24 -1.53
C ASN A 2 36.35 -4.25 -1.61
N LYS A 3 36.61 -5.55 -1.42
CA LYS A 3 35.59 -6.61 -1.47
C LYS A 3 34.43 -6.37 -0.50
N PHE A 4 34.71 -5.65 0.59
CA PHE A 4 33.71 -5.17 1.54
C PHE A 4 32.65 -4.25 0.90
N PHE A 5 33.06 -3.39 -0.03
CA PHE A 5 32.16 -2.48 -0.73
C PHE A 5 31.21 -3.24 -1.67
N LEU A 6 31.70 -4.30 -2.32
CA LEU A 6 30.88 -5.20 -3.14
C LEU A 6 29.88 -5.99 -2.31
N LEU A 7 30.27 -6.47 -1.11
CA LEU A 7 29.38 -7.14 -0.18
C LEU A 7 28.28 -6.20 0.34
N ILE A 8 28.63 -4.97 0.70
CA ILE A 8 27.66 -3.97 1.15
C ILE A 8 26.65 -3.64 0.04
N LEU A 9 27.11 -3.41 -1.20
CA LEU A 9 26.23 -3.19 -2.35
C LEU A 9 25.31 -4.38 -2.61
N PHE A 10 25.83 -5.60 -2.50
CA PHE A 10 25.06 -6.83 -2.71
C PHE A 10 23.99 -7.04 -1.63
N LEU A 11 24.33 -6.77 -0.36
CA LEU A 11 23.39 -6.84 0.76
C LEU A 11 22.30 -5.78 0.66
N ILE A 12 22.64 -4.54 0.28
CA ILE A 12 21.68 -3.46 0.05
C ILE A 12 20.74 -3.82 -1.12
N PHE A 13 21.26 -4.47 -2.17
CA PHE A 13 20.44 -4.95 -3.30
C PHE A 13 19.48 -6.08 -2.90
N LEU A 14 19.89 -6.97 -1.99
CA LEU A 14 19.08 -8.10 -1.52
C LEU A 14 18.05 -7.72 -0.44
N THR A 15 18.23 -6.60 0.26
CA THR A 15 17.38 -6.19 1.38
C THR A 15 16.43 -5.04 1.05
N ALA A 16 16.59 -4.37 -0.08
CA ALA A 16 15.62 -3.37 -0.52
C ALA A 16 14.42 -4.06 -1.17
N CYS A 17 13.28 -4.06 -0.46
CA CYS A 17 11.96 -4.26 -1.06
C CYS A 17 11.73 -3.13 -2.08
N GLN A 18 12.16 -3.33 -3.33
CA GLN A 18 12.10 -2.30 -4.37
C GLN A 18 10.69 -2.18 -4.91
N CYS A 19 9.86 -1.49 -4.15
CA CYS A 19 8.52 -1.16 -4.53
C CYS A 19 8.47 0.22 -5.16
N ILE A 20 9.01 0.30 -6.37
CA ILE A 20 9.07 1.50 -7.20
C ILE A 20 7.79 1.58 -8.06
N SER A 21 6.64 1.43 -7.44
CA SER A 21 5.36 1.63 -8.12
C SER A 21 4.70 2.86 -7.53
N ASP A 22 4.21 3.76 -8.37
CA ASP A 22 3.45 4.95 -7.96
C ASP A 22 1.95 4.73 -8.17
N GLU A 23 1.48 3.48 -8.09
CA GLU A 23 0.08 3.13 -8.23
C GLU A 23 -0.62 3.19 -6.86
N PRO A 24 -1.46 4.19 -6.59
CA PRO A 24 -2.09 4.32 -5.29
C PRO A 24 -3.06 3.17 -4.99
N VAL A 25 -3.19 2.86 -3.71
CA VAL A 25 -4.08 1.81 -3.19
C VAL A 25 -4.90 2.31 -2.02
N CYS A 26 -6.13 1.80 -1.87
CA CYS A 26 -7.02 2.11 -0.76
C CYS A 26 -6.92 0.98 0.26
N GLY A 27 -6.44 1.30 1.46
CA GLY A 27 -6.33 0.35 2.56
C GLY A 27 -7.68 0.04 3.20
N ALA A 28 -7.80 -1.12 3.83
CA ALA A 28 -8.98 -1.53 4.61
C ALA A 28 -9.30 -0.55 5.77
N ASN A 29 -8.34 0.28 6.16
CA ASN A 29 -8.48 1.36 7.12
C ASN A 29 -8.94 2.70 6.50
N GLN A 30 -9.44 2.69 5.26
CA GLN A 30 -9.88 3.87 4.51
C GLN A 30 -8.79 4.94 4.31
N LYS A 31 -7.52 4.53 4.36
CA LYS A 31 -6.38 5.40 4.07
C LYS A 31 -5.82 5.07 2.70
N THR A 32 -5.59 6.11 1.89
CA THR A 32 -4.85 5.97 0.63
C THR A 32 -3.36 5.80 0.92
N TYR A 33 -2.74 4.79 0.32
CA TYR A 33 -1.31 4.54 0.35
C TYR A 33 -0.73 4.79 -1.03
N ALA A 34 0.48 5.35 -1.08
CA ALA A 34 1.16 5.68 -2.33
C ALA A 34 1.32 4.46 -3.25
N ASN A 35 1.50 3.26 -2.67
CA ASN A 35 1.45 2.00 -3.40
C ASN A 35 1.16 0.78 -2.51
N LYS A 36 0.94 -0.36 -3.18
CA LYS A 36 0.69 -1.66 -2.55
C LYS A 36 1.74 -2.06 -1.53
N CYS A 37 3.00 -1.71 -1.74
CA CYS A 37 4.05 -2.10 -0.82
C CYS A 37 4.09 -1.25 0.43
N VAL A 38 3.81 0.05 0.32
CA VAL A 38 3.64 0.88 1.51
C VAL A 38 2.49 0.34 2.36
N ALA A 39 1.39 -0.11 1.73
CA ALA A 39 0.31 -0.79 2.44
C ALA A 39 0.77 -2.12 3.09
N ALA A 40 1.53 -2.94 2.36
CA ALA A 40 2.04 -4.22 2.85
C ALA A 40 3.04 -4.08 4.01
N ILE A 41 3.92 -3.07 4.00
CA ILE A 41 4.87 -2.77 5.09
C ILE A 41 4.11 -2.46 6.39
N VAL A 42 2.97 -1.78 6.27
CA VAL A 42 2.10 -1.45 7.41
C VAL A 42 1.15 -2.62 7.75
N GLY A 43 1.17 -3.71 6.96
CA GLY A 43 0.33 -4.88 7.17
C GLY A 43 -1.16 -4.63 6.91
N ILE A 44 -1.47 -3.71 5.99
CA ILE A 44 -2.84 -3.33 5.65
C ILE A 44 -3.22 -3.95 4.31
N ASP A 45 -4.31 -4.71 4.31
CA ASP A 45 -4.93 -5.17 3.07
C ASP A 45 -5.43 -3.98 2.26
N SER A 46 -5.18 -4.00 0.95
CA SER A 46 -5.47 -2.87 0.08
C SER A 46 -6.02 -3.29 -1.28
N VAL A 47 -6.89 -2.46 -1.84
CA VAL A 47 -7.40 -2.57 -3.22
C VAL A 47 -6.75 -1.51 -4.12
N ARG A 48 -6.67 -1.78 -5.42
CA ARG A 48 -6.11 -0.84 -6.41
C ARG A 48 -6.96 0.45 -6.47
N GLY A 49 -6.31 1.61 -6.55
CA GLY A 49 -6.95 2.92 -6.62
C GLY A 49 -6.97 3.66 -5.29
N GLU A 50 -7.16 4.98 -5.32
CA GLU A 50 -7.28 5.79 -4.09
C GLU A 50 -8.60 5.53 -3.37
N CYS A 51 -8.64 5.80 -2.06
CA CYS A 51 -9.92 5.85 -1.36
C CYS A 51 -10.69 7.09 -1.81
N THR A 52 -11.82 6.89 -2.47
CA THR A 52 -12.76 7.97 -2.73
C THR A 52 -13.74 8.08 -1.56
N PRO A 53 -14.16 9.30 -1.15
CA PRO A 53 -15.32 9.43 -0.29
C PRO A 53 -16.49 8.68 -0.95
N ALA A 54 -17.35 8.08 -0.14
CA ALA A 54 -18.58 7.49 -0.66
C ALA A 54 -19.26 8.56 -1.54
N PRO A 55 -19.74 8.21 -2.74
CA PRO A 55 -20.57 9.12 -3.49
C PRO A 55 -21.68 9.61 -2.55
N GLU A 56 -21.92 10.93 -2.52
CA GLU A 56 -23.09 11.50 -1.85
C GLU A 56 -24.34 11.15 -2.66
N ASP A 57 -24.62 9.86 -2.81
CA ASP A 57 -25.87 9.37 -3.35
C ASP A 57 -26.71 8.84 -2.19
N SER A 58 -27.71 9.62 -1.82
CA SER A 58 -28.76 9.23 -0.86
C SER A 58 -29.63 8.07 -1.34
N ASN A 59 -29.13 7.21 -2.23
CA ASN A 59 -29.82 6.02 -2.70
C ASN A 59 -28.93 4.83 -3.08
N CYS A 60 -27.62 4.82 -2.78
CA CYS A 60 -26.86 3.57 -2.81
C CYS A 60 -27.10 2.78 -1.51
N GLY A 61 -28.19 2.01 -1.52
CA GLY A 61 -28.53 1.07 -0.46
C GLY A 61 -27.57 -0.12 -0.41
N CYS A 62 -26.39 0.07 0.17
CA CYS A 62 -25.74 -0.99 0.92
C CYS A 62 -26.19 -0.83 2.37
N SER A 63 -27.17 -1.64 2.80
CA SER A 63 -27.56 -1.73 4.21
C SER A 63 -26.28 -1.91 5.02
N ALA A 64 -25.90 -0.86 5.75
CA ALA A 64 -24.65 -0.76 6.48
C ALA A 64 -24.43 -2.07 7.24
N ARG A 65 -23.45 -2.85 6.79
CA ARG A 65 -23.10 -4.08 7.48
C ARG A 65 -22.53 -3.63 8.81
N ALA A 66 -23.26 -3.94 9.88
CA ALA A 66 -22.98 -3.55 11.25
C ALA A 66 -21.50 -3.76 11.60
N PHE A 67 -20.79 -2.67 11.87
CA PHE A 67 -19.70 -2.73 12.84
C PHE A 67 -20.37 -2.83 14.21
N LYS A 68 -20.55 -4.09 14.62
CA LYS A 68 -20.79 -4.63 15.95
C LYS A 68 -21.51 -3.75 16.99
#